data_AF-A0A371C4L5-F1
#
_entry.id   AF-A0A371C4L5-F1
#
_cell.length_a   1.000
_cell.length_b   1.000
_cell.length_c   1.000
_cell.angle_alpha   90.00
_cell.angle_beta   90.00
_cell.angle_gamma   90.00
#
_symmetry.space_group_name_H-M   'P 1'
#
loop_
_entity.id
_entity.type
_entity.pdbx_description
1 polymer ?
#
loop_
_entity_poly.entity_id
_entity_poly.type
_entity_poly.pdbx_seq_one_letter_code
_entity_poly.pdbx_strand_id
1 'polypeptide(L)'
;MEALLKEITTATDNSATKLKEEQQAYNALDDDVKAQIQRDSLSLLGLKNHTMLAYLHHLAVVTLAQVQRVEKEQKDDALEKGRQAAIQGTVKNRVVLEKGIKGLESKVNYQIDKMLKAYTQDKERKAEREKQRAEKALLGEEKDDDDEGDKDDRDDDDESESEDDNLAFKPNVSNLTRDKNARPVRDSRGKKSEQDDDRESASNTIYRPPKISAVAPESKSMRKSKKKNATMEEYLKYSSSAPMVEQSIGSGILEHGRGGEKTDRDRKREEEVQRYEEDNFVRLPGANKKERSKLKKARAGAFFGEDWGVGGDIGEATKRKRGGSSMWEKSKKRR
;
A
#
# COMPACT_ATOMS: atom_id res chain seq x y z
N MET A 1 -4.13 -56.41 3.48
CA MET A 1 -4.98 -55.23 3.21
C MET A 1 -6.26 -55.28 4.03
N GLU A 2 -6.96 -56.40 4.10
CA GLU A 2 -8.19 -56.56 4.91
C GLU A 2 -8.03 -56.23 6.41
N ALA A 3 -6.89 -56.55 7.04
CA ALA A 3 -6.65 -56.24 8.46
C ALA A 3 -6.54 -54.74 8.73
N LEU A 4 -5.83 -54.00 7.88
CA LEU A 4 -5.71 -52.54 7.97
C LEU A 4 -7.05 -51.84 7.71
N LEU A 5 -7.89 -52.42 6.84
CA LEU A 5 -9.21 -51.85 6.57
C LEU A 5 -10.16 -52.02 7.75
N LYS A 6 -10.16 -53.20 8.38
CA LYS A 6 -10.89 -53.44 9.62
C LYS A 6 -10.44 -52.47 10.72
N GLU A 7 -9.14 -52.22 10.82
CA GLU A 7 -8.58 -51.28 11.78
C GLU A 7 -8.99 -49.82 11.50
N ILE A 8 -8.98 -49.38 10.24
CA ILE A 8 -9.44 -48.03 9.90
C ILE A 8 -10.95 -47.89 10.10
N THR A 9 -11.76 -48.89 9.73
CA THR A 9 -13.22 -48.85 9.94
C THR A 9 -13.57 -48.83 11.42
N THR A 10 -12.91 -49.63 12.25
CA THR A 10 -13.13 -49.62 13.71
C THR A 10 -12.65 -48.32 14.32
N ALA A 11 -11.54 -47.75 13.85
CA ALA A 11 -11.07 -46.43 14.28
C ALA A 11 -12.06 -45.31 13.90
N THR A 12 -12.67 -45.36 12.71
CA THR A 12 -13.71 -44.38 12.33
C THR A 12 -15.00 -44.56 13.10
N ASP A 13 -15.42 -45.80 13.36
CA ASP A 13 -16.62 -46.08 14.16
C ASP A 13 -16.43 -45.63 15.61
N ASN A 14 -15.26 -45.89 16.19
CA ASN A 14 -14.87 -45.39 17.52
C ASN A 14 -14.76 -43.86 17.57
N SER A 15 -14.35 -43.22 16.49
CA SER A 15 -14.32 -41.76 16.41
C SER A 15 -15.75 -41.20 16.29
N ALA A 16 -16.62 -41.88 15.55
CA ALA A 16 -18.02 -41.49 15.39
C ALA A 16 -18.83 -41.67 16.68
N THR A 17 -18.57 -42.71 17.48
CA THR A 17 -19.20 -42.88 18.80
C THR A 17 -18.75 -41.80 19.77
N LYS A 18 -17.44 -41.51 19.84
CA LYS A 18 -16.90 -40.43 20.68
C LYS A 18 -17.45 -39.06 20.29
N LEU A 19 -17.59 -38.76 19.00
CA LEU A 19 -18.22 -37.52 18.55
C LEU A 19 -19.69 -37.43 18.94
N LYS A 20 -20.43 -38.54 18.93
CA LYS A 20 -21.84 -38.57 19.39
C LYS A 20 -21.92 -38.39 20.90
N GLU A 21 -21.03 -39.00 21.66
CA GLU A 21 -20.93 -38.83 23.12
C GLU A 21 -20.60 -37.39 23.49
N GLU A 22 -19.64 -36.76 22.80
CA GLU A 22 -19.30 -35.34 22.97
C GLU A 22 -20.47 -34.41 22.59
N GLN A 23 -21.21 -34.72 21.53
CA GLN A 23 -22.41 -33.96 21.14
C GLN A 23 -23.54 -34.11 22.15
N GLN A 24 -23.74 -35.31 22.69
CA GLN A 24 -24.73 -35.55 23.73
C GLN A 24 -24.34 -34.84 25.03
N ALA A 25 -23.06 -34.88 25.40
CA ALA A 25 -22.54 -34.12 26.52
C ALA A 25 -22.76 -32.62 26.32
N TYR A 26 -22.39 -32.07 25.16
CA TYR A 26 -22.61 -30.65 24.84
C TYR A 26 -24.07 -30.24 24.94
N ASN A 27 -25.00 -31.07 24.46
CA ASN A 27 -26.43 -30.78 24.51
C ASN A 27 -27.00 -30.82 25.94
N ALA A 28 -26.38 -31.61 26.83
CA ALA A 28 -26.76 -31.74 28.23
C ALA A 28 -26.24 -30.61 29.14
N LEU A 29 -25.36 -29.73 28.66
CA LEU A 29 -24.91 -28.56 29.42
C LEU A 29 -25.97 -27.45 29.46
N ASP A 30 -25.94 -26.64 30.53
CA ASP A 30 -26.77 -25.44 30.65
C ASP A 30 -26.43 -24.40 29.58
N ASP A 31 -27.43 -23.64 29.14
CA ASP A 31 -27.31 -22.71 28.00
C ASP A 31 -26.31 -21.57 28.25
N ASP A 32 -26.12 -21.15 29.51
CA ASP A 32 -25.11 -20.15 29.90
C ASP A 32 -23.68 -20.70 29.73
N VAL A 33 -23.48 -21.97 30.08
CA VAL A 33 -22.18 -22.65 29.93
C VAL A 33 -21.90 -22.93 28.45
N LYS A 34 -22.93 -23.28 27.66
CA LYS A 34 -22.81 -23.40 26.19
C LYS A 34 -22.40 -22.07 25.56
N ALA A 35 -22.99 -20.95 25.98
CA ALA A 35 -22.63 -19.62 25.50
C ALA A 35 -21.19 -19.23 25.87
N GLN A 36 -20.72 -19.61 27.05
CA GLN A 36 -19.34 -19.36 27.48
C GLN A 36 -18.32 -20.20 26.71
N ILE A 37 -18.61 -21.49 26.49
CA ILE A 37 -17.79 -22.37 25.64
C ILE A 37 -17.75 -21.83 24.20
N GLN A 38 -18.87 -21.31 23.66
CA GLN A 38 -18.88 -20.69 22.33
C GLN A 38 -18.02 -19.42 22.25
N ARG A 39 -17.99 -18.61 23.31
CA ARG A 39 -17.11 -17.42 23.38
C ARG A 39 -15.63 -17.79 23.47
N ASP A 40 -15.29 -18.80 24.27
CA ASP A 40 -13.90 -19.26 24.41
C ASP A 40 -13.42 -20.04 23.16
N SER A 41 -14.34 -20.75 22.49
CA SER A 41 -14.05 -21.48 21.24
C SER A 41 -14.00 -20.60 19.99
N LEU A 42 -14.37 -19.31 20.08
CA LEU A 42 -14.16 -18.33 19.00
C LEU A 42 -12.70 -17.85 18.87
N SER A 43 -11.78 -18.41 19.66
CA SER A 43 -10.35 -18.19 19.48
C SER A 43 -9.88 -18.66 18.09
N LEU A 44 -9.07 -17.83 17.41
CA LEU A 44 -8.46 -18.13 16.12
C LEU A 44 -7.72 -19.48 16.13
N LEU A 45 -7.09 -19.81 17.27
CA LEU A 45 -6.38 -21.08 17.46
C LEU A 45 -7.35 -22.27 17.53
N GLY A 46 -8.49 -22.10 18.21
CA GLY A 46 -9.56 -23.10 18.26
C GLY A 46 -10.13 -23.37 16.87
N LEU A 47 -10.39 -22.31 16.11
CA LEU A 47 -10.84 -22.41 14.71
C LEU A 47 -9.80 -23.15 13.84
N LYS A 48 -8.51 -22.87 13.99
CA LYS A 48 -7.44 -23.57 13.27
C LYS A 48 -7.44 -25.06 13.59
N ASN A 49 -7.47 -25.42 14.86
CA ASN A 49 -7.43 -26.80 15.28
C ASN A 49 -8.68 -27.57 14.79
N HIS A 50 -9.86 -26.96 14.91
CA HIS A 50 -11.11 -27.57 14.45
C HIS A 50 -11.14 -27.75 12.92
N THR A 51 -10.72 -26.74 12.15
CA THR A 51 -10.67 -26.82 10.68
C THR A 51 -9.63 -27.80 10.18
N MET A 52 -8.48 -27.93 10.85
CA MET A 52 -7.49 -28.96 10.54
C MET A 52 -8.01 -30.37 10.84
N LEU A 53 -8.69 -30.57 11.98
CA LEU A 53 -9.32 -31.85 12.32
C LEU A 53 -10.40 -32.23 11.31
N ALA A 54 -11.29 -31.29 10.97
CA ALA A 54 -12.32 -31.50 9.96
C ALA A 54 -11.71 -31.82 8.58
N TYR A 55 -10.59 -31.18 8.21
CA TYR A 55 -9.86 -31.49 6.98
C TYR A 55 -9.31 -32.93 6.98
N LEU A 56 -8.67 -33.36 8.07
CA LEU A 56 -8.17 -34.74 8.21
C LEU A 56 -9.30 -35.77 8.18
N HIS A 57 -10.43 -35.49 8.83
CA HIS A 57 -11.60 -36.36 8.81
C HIS A 57 -12.15 -36.54 7.39
N HIS A 58 -12.35 -35.45 6.63
CA HIS A 58 -12.79 -35.55 5.24
C HIS A 58 -11.76 -36.28 4.36
N LEU A 59 -10.46 -36.12 4.61
CA LEU A 59 -9.41 -36.84 3.89
C LEU A 59 -9.46 -38.34 4.18
N ALA A 60 -9.67 -38.74 5.44
CA ALA A 60 -9.86 -40.12 5.84
C ALA A 60 -11.11 -40.75 5.18
N VAL A 61 -12.21 -40.00 5.05
CA VAL A 61 -13.41 -40.47 4.32
C VAL A 61 -13.11 -40.65 2.83
N VAL A 62 -12.32 -39.77 2.22
CA VAL A 62 -11.91 -39.90 0.81
C VAL A 62 -11.03 -41.14 0.60
N THR A 63 -10.06 -41.39 1.48
CA THR A 63 -9.21 -42.60 1.37
C THR A 63 -10.02 -43.87 1.62
N LEU A 64 -10.93 -43.88 2.58
CA LEU A 64 -11.86 -44.99 2.80
C LEU A 64 -12.73 -45.27 1.57
N ALA A 65 -13.31 -44.23 0.96
CA ALA A 65 -14.10 -44.39 -0.25
C ALA A 65 -13.28 -44.95 -1.42
N GLN A 66 -12.00 -44.57 -1.52
CA GLN A 66 -11.10 -45.13 -2.54
C GLN A 66 -10.82 -46.61 -2.28
N VAL A 67 -10.58 -47.00 -1.03
CA VAL A 67 -10.28 -48.40 -0.72
C VAL A 67 -11.52 -49.29 -0.85
N GLN A 68 -12.69 -48.85 -0.39
CA GLN A 68 -13.94 -49.58 -0.58
C GLN A 68 -14.28 -49.80 -2.05
N ARG A 69 -13.95 -48.84 -2.92
CA ARG A 69 -14.13 -48.97 -4.37
C ARG A 69 -13.19 -50.02 -4.98
N VAL A 70 -11.99 -50.19 -4.44
CA VAL A 70 -11.06 -51.24 -4.86
C VAL A 70 -11.53 -52.61 -4.38
N GLU A 71 -12.11 -52.72 -3.18
CA GLU A 71 -12.60 -54.00 -2.64
C GLU A 71 -13.90 -54.49 -3.28
N LYS A 72 -14.86 -53.59 -3.56
CA LYS A 72 -16.21 -54.00 -3.96
C LYS A 72 -16.44 -54.10 -5.47
N GLU A 73 -15.55 -53.58 -6.32
CA GLU A 73 -15.65 -53.45 -7.80
C GLU A 73 -16.97 -52.85 -8.37
N GLN A 74 -18.03 -52.75 -7.58
CA GLN A 74 -19.33 -52.20 -7.91
C GLN A 74 -19.36 -50.71 -7.61
N LYS A 75 -19.95 -49.96 -8.55
CA LYS A 75 -20.20 -48.52 -8.40
C LYS A 75 -21.44 -48.30 -7.55
N ASP A 76 -21.26 -48.13 -6.25
CA ASP A 76 -22.33 -47.68 -5.37
C ASP A 76 -22.48 -46.14 -5.50
N ASP A 77 -23.59 -45.68 -6.08
CA ASP A 77 -23.89 -44.25 -6.25
C ASP A 77 -23.93 -43.49 -4.90
N ALA A 78 -24.26 -44.17 -3.80
CA ALA A 78 -24.22 -43.60 -2.46
C ALA A 78 -22.80 -43.32 -1.97
N LEU A 79 -21.84 -44.21 -2.28
CA LEU A 79 -20.43 -44.04 -1.92
C LEU A 79 -19.79 -42.89 -2.73
N GLU A 80 -20.12 -42.77 -4.02
CA GLU A 80 -19.62 -41.66 -4.85
C GLU A 80 -20.19 -40.30 -4.41
N LYS A 81 -21.46 -40.23 -3.96
CA LYS A 81 -22.01 -39.01 -3.33
C LYS A 81 -21.29 -38.65 -2.03
N GLY A 82 -21.05 -39.63 -1.15
CA GLY A 82 -20.30 -39.43 0.09
C GLY A 82 -18.87 -38.94 -0.15
N ARG A 83 -18.20 -39.52 -1.17
CA ARG A 83 -16.87 -39.09 -1.61
C ARG A 83 -16.89 -37.66 -2.13
N GLN A 84 -17.84 -37.30 -2.98
CA GLN A 84 -17.95 -35.93 -3.50
C GLN A 84 -18.20 -34.92 -2.39
N ALA A 85 -19.05 -35.25 -1.41
CA ALA A 85 -19.28 -34.41 -0.23
C ALA A 85 -17.99 -34.24 0.60
N ALA A 86 -17.22 -35.32 0.80
CA ALA A 86 -15.94 -35.26 1.49
C ALA A 86 -14.90 -34.41 0.73
N ILE A 87 -14.82 -34.53 -0.60
CA ILE A 87 -13.95 -33.68 -1.44
C ILE A 87 -14.36 -32.20 -1.35
N GLN A 88 -15.66 -31.90 -1.40
CA GLN A 88 -16.13 -30.53 -1.20
C GLN A 88 -15.77 -30.01 0.19
N GLY A 89 -15.85 -30.86 1.21
CA GLY A 89 -15.41 -30.55 2.58
C GLY A 89 -13.91 -30.23 2.67
N THR A 90 -13.05 -31.02 2.02
CA THR A 90 -11.60 -30.74 2.01
C THR A 90 -11.27 -29.43 1.32
N VAL A 91 -11.92 -29.13 0.19
CA VAL A 91 -11.75 -27.85 -0.53
C VAL A 91 -12.19 -26.67 0.33
N LYS A 92 -13.36 -26.76 0.98
CA LYS A 92 -13.86 -25.72 1.89
C LYS A 92 -12.88 -25.47 3.04
N ASN A 93 -12.45 -26.52 3.72
CA ASN A 93 -11.53 -26.39 4.86
C ASN A 93 -10.16 -25.85 4.41
N ARG A 94 -9.68 -26.21 3.22
CA ARG A 94 -8.44 -25.67 2.66
C ARG A 94 -8.53 -24.16 2.40
N VAL A 95 -9.64 -23.70 1.82
CA VAL A 95 -9.89 -22.27 1.58
C VAL A 95 -9.93 -21.51 2.91
N VAL A 96 -10.57 -22.07 3.93
CA VAL A 96 -10.62 -21.46 5.27
C VAL A 96 -9.22 -21.35 5.89
N LEU A 97 -8.40 -22.40 5.81
CA LEU A 97 -7.03 -22.39 6.33
C LEU A 97 -6.13 -21.37 5.61
N GLU A 98 -6.16 -21.35 4.27
CA GLU A 98 -5.26 -20.52 3.46
C GLU A 98 -5.68 -19.07 3.39
N LYS A 99 -6.96 -18.79 3.08
CA LYS A 99 -7.45 -17.43 2.86
C LYS A 99 -8.02 -16.79 4.12
N GLY A 100 -8.59 -17.59 5.02
CA GLY A 100 -9.16 -17.09 6.28
C GLY A 100 -8.10 -16.97 7.37
N ILE A 101 -7.60 -18.11 7.84
CA ILE A 101 -6.82 -18.20 9.08
C ILE A 101 -5.41 -17.64 8.91
N LYS A 102 -4.70 -17.99 7.82
CA LYS A 102 -3.30 -17.58 7.60
C LYS A 102 -3.08 -16.07 7.66
N GLY A 103 -3.99 -15.27 7.11
CA GLY A 103 -3.90 -13.81 7.15
C GLY A 103 -4.11 -13.25 8.55
N LEU A 104 -5.03 -13.83 9.33
CA LEU A 104 -5.30 -13.43 10.71
C LEU A 104 -4.15 -13.81 11.63
N GLU A 105 -3.52 -14.96 11.42
CA GLU A 105 -2.33 -15.38 12.18
C GLU A 105 -1.17 -14.40 12.01
N SER A 106 -0.92 -13.93 10.79
CA SER A 106 0.14 -12.93 10.56
C SER A 106 -0.13 -11.63 11.32
N LYS A 107 -1.39 -11.20 11.44
CA LYS A 107 -1.76 -9.98 12.18
C LYS A 107 -1.65 -10.18 13.68
N VAL A 108 -2.14 -11.31 14.19
CA VAL A 108 -2.05 -11.64 15.62
C VAL A 108 -0.60 -11.83 16.05
N ASN A 109 0.23 -12.51 15.25
CA ASN A 109 1.67 -12.63 15.52
C ASN A 109 2.34 -11.27 15.57
N TYR A 110 2.04 -10.38 14.61
CA TYR A 110 2.57 -9.02 14.64
C TYR A 110 2.14 -8.25 15.92
N GLN A 111 0.87 -8.38 16.33
CA GLN A 111 0.39 -7.75 17.56
C GLN A 111 1.09 -8.32 18.79
N ILE A 112 1.28 -9.64 18.87
CA ILE A 112 2.03 -10.30 19.94
C ILE A 112 3.48 -9.81 19.95
N ASP A 113 4.15 -9.77 18.80
CA ASP A 113 5.53 -9.29 18.69
C ASP A 113 5.66 -7.82 19.08
N LYS A 114 4.68 -6.98 18.71
CA LYS A 114 4.62 -5.56 19.10
C LYS A 114 4.48 -5.43 20.62
N MET A 115 3.57 -6.19 21.23
CA MET A 115 3.35 -6.18 22.68
C MET A 115 4.56 -6.73 23.44
N LEU A 116 5.18 -7.80 22.94
CA LEU A 116 6.41 -8.35 23.51
C LEU A 116 7.55 -7.34 23.41
N LYS A 117 7.71 -6.68 22.27
CA LYS A 117 8.72 -5.65 22.09
C LYS A 117 8.50 -4.48 23.04
N ALA A 118 7.27 -3.98 23.15
CA ALA A 118 6.92 -2.93 24.10
C ALA A 118 7.24 -3.36 25.55
N TYR A 119 6.83 -4.57 25.95
CA TYR A 119 7.13 -5.11 27.28
C TYR A 119 8.64 -5.24 27.55
N THR A 120 9.42 -5.75 26.58
CA THR A 120 10.88 -5.84 26.72
C THR A 120 11.53 -4.46 26.84
N GLN A 121 11.10 -3.49 26.02
CA GLN A 121 11.59 -2.12 26.08
C GLN A 121 11.22 -1.42 27.39
N ASP A 122 10.00 -1.62 27.89
CA ASP A 122 9.58 -1.07 29.18
C ASP A 122 10.35 -1.69 30.34
N LYS A 123 10.65 -2.99 30.27
CA LYS A 123 11.49 -3.66 31.27
C LYS A 123 12.91 -3.12 31.26
N GLU A 124 13.49 -2.91 30.07
CA GLU A 124 14.81 -2.30 29.91
C GLU A 124 14.84 -0.85 30.41
N ARG A 125 13.86 -0.02 30.01
CA ARG A 125 13.73 1.37 30.49
C ARG A 125 13.54 1.44 32.00
N LYS A 126 12.75 0.55 32.60
CA LYS A 126 12.60 0.46 34.06
C LYS A 126 13.94 0.11 34.73
N ALA A 127 14.65 -0.89 34.22
CA ALA A 127 15.97 -1.26 34.75
C ALA A 127 17.01 -0.14 34.58
N GLU A 128 17.01 0.60 33.47
CA GLU A 128 17.87 1.77 33.26
C GLU A 128 17.51 2.92 34.21
N ARG A 129 16.22 3.21 34.39
CA ARG A 129 15.74 4.22 35.36
C ARG A 129 16.13 3.85 36.79
N GLU A 130 16.05 2.57 37.16
CA GLU A 130 16.49 2.07 38.46
C GLU A 130 18.01 2.21 38.64
N LYS A 131 18.80 1.87 37.61
CA LYS A 131 20.26 2.08 37.63
C LYS A 131 20.63 3.56 37.75
N GLN A 132 19.99 4.42 36.97
CA GLN A 132 20.22 5.87 37.03
C GLN A 132 19.80 6.45 38.39
N ARG A 133 18.71 5.95 38.99
CA ARG A 133 18.31 6.33 40.35
C ARG A 133 19.33 5.87 41.40
N ALA A 134 19.85 4.64 41.27
CA ALA A 134 20.87 4.12 42.18
C ALA A 134 22.20 4.88 42.04
N GLU A 135 22.60 5.23 40.82
CA GLU A 135 23.81 6.02 40.54
C GLU A 135 23.69 7.46 41.05
N LYS A 136 22.54 8.11 40.82
CA LYS A 136 22.25 9.45 41.37
C LYS A 136 22.22 9.44 42.90
N ALA A 137 21.68 8.38 43.51
CA ALA A 137 21.72 8.21 44.97
C ALA A 137 23.15 8.00 45.51
N LEU A 138 24.06 7.43 44.71
CA LEU A 138 25.47 7.24 45.07
C LEU A 138 26.31 8.51 44.91
N LEU A 139 25.97 9.36 43.96
CA LEU A 139 26.66 10.63 43.66
C LEU A 139 26.27 11.77 44.62
N GLY A 140 25.30 11.57 45.51
CA GLY A 140 25.03 12.48 46.62
C GLY A 140 24.54 13.87 46.21
N GLU A 141 23.84 14.01 45.09
CA GLU A 141 23.12 15.25 44.77
C GLU A 141 21.82 15.29 45.59
N GLU A 142 21.77 16.21 46.57
CA GLU A 142 20.58 16.49 47.35
C GLU A 142 19.45 17.04 46.47
N LYS A 143 18.23 16.69 46.90
CA LYS A 143 16.96 16.89 46.23
C LYS A 143 16.60 18.37 46.06
N ASP A 144 16.22 18.75 44.85
CA ASP A 144 15.11 19.68 44.62
C ASP A 144 13.93 18.86 44.08
N ASP A 145 13.03 18.50 45.00
CA ASP A 145 11.69 18.00 44.71
C ASP A 145 10.82 19.23 44.38
N ASP A 146 10.45 19.43 43.11
CA ASP A 146 9.24 20.16 42.68
C ASP A 146 9.07 20.04 41.14
N ASP A 147 8.40 18.97 40.69
CA ASP A 147 7.31 19.09 39.72
C ASP A 147 6.49 17.78 39.72
N GLU A 148 5.49 17.74 40.59
CA GLU A 148 4.34 16.85 40.42
C GLU A 148 3.59 17.25 39.14
N GLY A 149 4.02 16.66 38.03
CA GLY A 149 3.35 16.69 36.74
C GLY A 149 3.07 15.29 36.25
N ASP A 150 2.26 14.54 37.00
CA ASP A 150 1.58 13.34 36.52
C ASP A 150 0.68 13.73 35.34
N LYS A 151 1.23 13.65 34.12
CA LYS A 151 0.45 13.53 32.90
C LYS A 151 0.58 12.09 32.43
N ASP A 152 -0.39 11.31 32.86
CA ASP A 152 -0.84 10.07 32.24
C ASP A 152 -1.14 10.38 30.75
N ASP A 153 -0.11 10.35 29.89
CA ASP A 153 -0.27 10.38 28.44
C ASP A 153 -0.69 8.98 27.98
N ARG A 154 -1.93 8.62 28.37
CA ARG A 154 -2.75 7.70 27.60
C ARG A 154 -3.32 8.46 26.42
N ASP A 155 -2.51 8.61 25.37
CA ASP A 155 -3.06 8.80 24.03
C ASP A 155 -3.57 7.43 23.56
N ASP A 156 -4.80 7.12 23.99
CA ASP A 156 -5.72 6.31 23.22
C ASP A 156 -6.35 7.24 22.18
N ASP A 157 -5.59 7.50 21.10
CA ASP A 157 -6.13 8.11 19.88
C ASP A 157 -6.17 7.01 18.81
N ASP A 158 -7.31 6.35 18.79
CA ASP A 158 -7.84 5.65 17.63
C ASP A 158 -8.11 6.70 16.54
N GLU A 159 -7.11 7.03 15.73
CA GLU A 159 -7.34 7.56 14.40
C GLU A 159 -6.19 7.21 13.45
N SER A 160 -6.50 6.27 12.56
CA SER A 160 -5.92 6.18 11.23
C SER A 160 -5.73 7.57 10.63
N GLU A 161 -4.48 7.99 10.37
CA GLU A 161 -4.04 8.52 9.06
C GLU A 161 -2.64 9.18 9.09
N SER A 162 -2.05 9.17 7.89
CA SER A 162 -1.18 10.19 7.32
C SER A 162 0.30 10.25 7.71
N GLU A 163 1.09 9.82 6.74
CA GLU A 163 2.46 10.27 6.49
C GLU A 163 2.50 11.79 6.23
N ASP A 164 2.49 12.60 7.28
CA ASP A 164 2.71 14.06 7.18
C ASP A 164 3.61 14.60 8.30
N ASP A 165 4.87 14.15 8.35
CA ASP A 165 5.94 14.91 9.02
C ASP A 165 6.44 16.04 8.10
N ASN A 166 5.56 17.01 7.84
CA ASN A 166 5.79 18.21 7.05
C ASN A 166 5.99 19.48 7.91
N LEU A 167 6.24 19.34 9.23
CA LEU A 167 6.36 20.47 10.17
C LEU A 167 7.77 20.72 10.72
N ALA A 168 8.79 19.96 10.29
CA ALA A 168 10.17 20.14 10.75
C ALA A 168 11.04 21.15 9.95
N PHE A 169 10.45 22.09 9.20
CA PHE A 169 11.22 23.14 8.51
C PHE A 169 11.48 24.35 9.41
N LYS A 170 12.60 24.33 10.14
CA LYS A 170 13.16 25.54 10.79
C LYS A 170 13.99 26.34 9.76
N PRO A 171 13.79 27.67 9.63
CA PRO A 171 14.64 28.49 8.78
C PRO A 171 16.06 28.60 9.35
N ASN A 172 17.07 28.41 8.50
CA ASN A 172 18.49 28.59 8.85
C ASN A 172 18.79 30.09 9.10
N VAL A 173 18.89 30.48 10.37
CA VAL A 173 19.23 31.85 10.81
C VAL A 173 20.66 32.28 10.45
N SER A 174 21.54 31.35 10.07
CA SER A 174 22.91 31.62 9.64
C SER A 174 23.03 32.33 8.29
N ASN A 175 21.97 32.34 7.48
CA ASN A 175 21.93 33.13 6.25
C ASN A 175 21.47 34.59 6.47
N LEU A 176 20.90 34.91 7.64
CA LEU A 176 20.40 36.25 7.94
C LEU A 176 21.46 37.14 8.61
N THR A 177 22.44 36.55 9.30
CA THR A 177 23.53 37.27 9.99
C THR A 177 24.81 37.37 9.15
N ARG A 178 24.72 37.26 7.81
CA ARG A 178 25.87 37.53 6.96
C ARG A 178 26.17 39.04 7.00
N ASP A 179 27.19 39.36 7.80
CA ASP A 179 27.68 40.69 8.13
C ASP A 179 27.73 41.65 6.95
N LYS A 180 27.24 42.87 7.19
CA LYS A 180 27.38 44.05 6.32
C LYS A 180 28.80 44.62 6.28
N ASN A 181 29.79 43.92 6.85
CA ASN A 181 31.19 44.32 6.90
C ASN A 181 32.10 43.25 6.30
N ALA A 182 31.92 42.94 5.02
CA ALA A 182 32.92 42.23 4.22
C ALA A 182 33.19 43.04 2.95
N ARG A 183 34.37 43.67 2.93
CA ARG A 183 34.92 44.40 1.79
C ARG A 183 34.91 43.49 0.55
N PRO A 184 34.33 43.89 -0.59
CA PRO A 184 34.48 43.11 -1.81
C PRO A 184 35.92 43.23 -2.29
N VAL A 185 36.60 42.08 -2.31
CA VAL A 185 37.88 41.89 -3.01
C VAL A 185 37.63 42.21 -4.49
N ARG A 186 38.40 43.17 -4.98
CA ARG A 186 38.49 43.59 -6.38
C ARG A 186 38.79 42.39 -7.26
N ASP A 187 37.87 42.03 -8.14
CA ASP A 187 38.25 41.48 -9.44
C ASP A 187 38.24 42.62 -10.46
N SER A 188 39.39 42.81 -11.08
CA SER A 188 39.74 43.91 -11.97
C SER A 188 39.40 43.55 -13.40
N ARG A 189 38.45 44.25 -14.04
CA ARG A 189 38.42 44.50 -15.50
C ARG A 189 37.30 45.49 -15.89
N GLY A 190 37.70 46.59 -16.54
CA GLY A 190 36.90 47.40 -17.49
C GLY A 190 35.86 48.34 -16.87
N LYS A 191 36.19 49.59 -16.51
CA LYS A 191 36.28 50.82 -17.35
C LYS A 191 34.91 51.48 -17.68
N LYS A 192 34.69 52.61 -16.98
CA LYS A 192 33.82 53.79 -17.14
C LYS A 192 32.98 54.01 -18.42
N SER A 193 31.72 54.42 -18.23
CA SER A 193 31.06 55.70 -18.66
C SER A 193 29.52 55.47 -18.60
N GLU A 194 28.74 56.17 -17.77
CA GLU A 194 28.17 57.52 -17.94
C GLU A 194 27.33 57.72 -19.22
N GLN A 195 26.03 57.89 -18.96
CA GLN A 195 25.15 58.97 -19.40
C GLN A 195 24.60 58.98 -20.83
N ASP A 196 23.29 59.17 -20.87
CA ASP A 196 22.44 59.54 -21.99
C ASP A 196 23.03 60.69 -22.81
N ASP A 197 22.90 60.60 -24.14
CA ASP A 197 22.46 61.72 -24.96
C ASP A 197 22.05 61.22 -26.35
N ASP A 198 20.81 61.54 -26.71
CA ASP A 198 20.30 61.56 -28.07
C ASP A 198 21.02 62.64 -28.88
N ARG A 199 21.54 62.28 -30.06
CA ARG A 199 21.55 63.14 -31.26
C ARG A 199 22.03 62.41 -32.51
N GLU A 200 21.32 62.70 -33.58
CA GLU A 200 21.34 62.06 -34.89
C GLU A 200 22.60 62.37 -35.72
N SER A 201 23.01 61.42 -36.56
CA SER A 201 22.95 61.48 -38.03
C SER A 201 24.17 60.90 -38.78
N ALA A 202 23.83 60.21 -39.87
CA ALA A 202 24.59 59.93 -41.08
C ALA A 202 25.56 58.71 -41.17
N SER A 203 25.22 57.87 -42.15
CA SER A 203 26.03 56.93 -42.92
C SER A 203 26.63 55.70 -42.23
N ASN A 204 25.82 54.66 -42.05
CA ASN A 204 26.16 53.35 -42.62
C ASN A 204 24.85 52.55 -42.83
N THR A 205 24.53 52.22 -44.08
CA THR A 205 23.37 51.41 -44.49
C THR A 205 23.57 49.95 -44.06
N ILE A 206 23.48 49.70 -42.76
CA ILE A 206 23.47 48.36 -42.20
C ILE A 206 22.21 48.27 -41.35
N TYR A 207 21.21 47.57 -41.88
CA TYR A 207 19.96 47.32 -41.18
C TYR A 207 20.26 46.62 -39.84
N ARG A 208 19.96 47.30 -38.74
CA ARG A 208 19.98 46.72 -37.40
C ARG A 208 18.54 46.32 -37.05
N PRO A 209 18.22 45.01 -37.02
CA PRO A 209 16.88 44.59 -36.63
C PRO A 209 16.57 45.07 -35.21
N PRO A 210 15.31 45.47 -34.94
CA PRO A 210 14.91 45.91 -33.62
C PRO A 210 15.11 44.80 -32.58
N LYS A 211 15.67 45.15 -31.43
CA LYS A 211 15.80 44.23 -30.29
C LYS A 211 14.43 44.07 -29.64
N ILE A 212 13.74 42.98 -29.93
CA ILE A 212 12.46 42.64 -29.30
C ILE A 212 12.75 42.09 -27.90
N SER A 213 12.15 42.67 -26.86
CA SER A 213 12.14 42.07 -25.53
C SER A 213 11.28 40.80 -25.54
N ALA A 214 11.63 39.80 -24.74
CA ALA A 214 10.89 38.54 -24.69
C ALA A 214 9.45 38.80 -24.23
N VAL A 215 8.49 38.69 -25.15
CA VAL A 215 7.05 38.68 -24.84
C VAL A 215 6.73 37.32 -24.22
N ALA A 216 6.23 37.33 -22.99
CA ALA A 216 5.78 36.11 -22.32
C ALA A 216 4.63 35.49 -23.13
N PRO A 217 4.66 34.17 -23.40
CA PRO A 217 3.58 33.50 -24.12
C PRO A 217 2.27 33.67 -23.35
N GLU A 218 1.17 33.84 -24.09
CA GLU A 218 -0.16 34.03 -23.53
C GLU A 218 -0.52 32.85 -22.63
N SER A 219 -0.43 33.06 -21.32
CA SER A 219 -0.69 32.02 -20.33
C SER A 219 -2.19 31.77 -20.27
N LYS A 220 -2.70 30.88 -21.12
CA LYS A 220 -4.01 30.27 -20.89
C LYS A 220 -3.98 29.71 -19.48
N SER A 221 -4.80 30.25 -18.59
CA SER A 221 -4.92 29.85 -17.19
C SER A 221 -4.94 28.33 -17.11
N MET A 222 -3.78 27.74 -16.77
CA MET A 222 -3.61 26.30 -16.71
C MET A 222 -4.37 25.83 -15.48
N ARG A 223 -5.65 25.51 -15.68
CA ARG A 223 -6.48 24.91 -14.64
C ARG A 223 -5.73 23.67 -14.15
N LYS A 224 -5.38 23.68 -12.87
CA LYS A 224 -4.68 22.57 -12.21
C LYS A 224 -5.49 21.31 -12.50
N SER A 225 -4.98 20.46 -13.38
CA SER A 225 -5.66 19.21 -13.73
C SER A 225 -5.80 18.44 -12.44
N LYS A 226 -7.05 18.17 -12.03
CA LYS A 226 -7.30 17.25 -10.93
C LYS A 226 -6.58 15.94 -11.27
N LYS A 227 -5.85 15.40 -10.29
CA LYS A 227 -5.17 14.11 -10.47
C LYS A 227 -6.25 13.09 -10.85
N LYS A 228 -6.06 12.45 -11.99
CA LYS A 228 -6.98 11.41 -12.47
C LYS A 228 -6.50 10.09 -11.90
N ASN A 229 -7.44 9.22 -11.56
CA ASN A 229 -7.13 7.95 -10.92
C ASN A 229 -6.71 6.95 -11.99
N ALA A 230 -5.47 6.50 -11.94
CA ALA A 230 -4.88 5.67 -12.99
C ALA A 230 -5.61 4.33 -13.17
N THR A 231 -6.00 3.66 -12.07
CA THR A 231 -6.79 2.41 -12.11
C THR A 231 -8.17 2.61 -12.75
N MET A 232 -8.85 3.72 -12.44
CA MET A 232 -10.14 4.02 -13.04
C MET A 232 -10.00 4.29 -14.54
N GLU A 233 -8.96 5.01 -14.96
CA GLU A 233 -8.70 5.24 -16.38
C GLU A 233 -8.43 3.95 -17.14
N GLU A 234 -7.68 3.02 -16.55
CA GLU A 234 -7.43 1.71 -17.14
C GLU A 234 -8.72 0.90 -17.29
N TYR A 235 -9.56 0.85 -16.25
CA TYR A 235 -10.88 0.23 -16.33
C TYR A 235 -11.77 0.87 -17.41
N LEU A 236 -11.74 2.21 -17.52
CA LEU A 236 -12.48 2.92 -18.57
C LEU A 236 -11.95 2.59 -19.97
N LYS A 237 -10.63 2.44 -20.14
CA LYS A 237 -10.06 1.96 -21.42
C LYS A 237 -10.57 0.56 -21.76
N TYR A 238 -10.55 -0.36 -20.79
CA TYR A 238 -10.97 -1.75 -21.02
C TYR A 238 -12.48 -1.90 -21.24
N SER A 239 -13.29 -1.10 -20.54
CA SER A 239 -14.75 -1.09 -20.71
C SER A 239 -15.20 -0.33 -21.96
N SER A 240 -14.34 0.54 -22.52
CA SER A 240 -14.63 1.20 -23.79
C SER A 240 -14.50 0.21 -24.95
N SER A 241 -15.45 0.25 -25.89
CA SER A 241 -15.39 -0.56 -27.11
C SER A 241 -14.44 0.02 -28.17
N ALA A 242 -13.67 1.06 -27.82
CA ALA A 242 -12.76 1.72 -28.74
C ALA A 242 -11.45 0.91 -28.83
N PRO A 243 -10.86 0.77 -30.04
CA PRO A 243 -9.58 0.09 -30.18
C PRO A 243 -8.48 0.89 -29.45
N MET A 244 -7.67 0.20 -28.66
CA MET A 244 -6.50 0.79 -28.03
C MET A 244 -5.29 0.73 -28.96
N VAL A 245 -4.54 1.84 -29.02
CA VAL A 245 -3.32 1.92 -29.81
C VAL A 245 -2.17 1.35 -28.98
N GLU A 246 -1.74 0.15 -29.33
CA GLU A 246 -0.52 -0.48 -28.81
C GLU A 246 0.66 -0.17 -29.72
N GLN A 247 1.86 -0.08 -29.14
CA GLN A 247 3.08 0.13 -29.90
C GLN A 247 3.68 -1.20 -30.36
N SER A 248 4.63 -1.13 -31.30
CA SER A 248 5.45 -2.29 -31.63
C SER A 248 6.26 -2.73 -30.42
N ILE A 249 6.38 -4.05 -30.21
CA ILE A 249 7.03 -4.67 -29.06
C ILE A 249 8.47 -4.17 -28.79
N GLY A 250 9.16 -3.65 -29.82
CA GLY A 250 10.53 -3.17 -29.69
C GLY A 250 10.66 -1.67 -29.40
N SER A 251 9.63 -0.85 -29.63
CA SER A 251 9.75 0.62 -29.51
C SER A 251 9.64 1.12 -28.07
N GLY A 252 9.11 0.30 -27.16
CA GLY A 252 8.95 0.61 -25.74
C GLY A 252 10.22 0.39 -24.90
N ILE A 253 11.24 -0.30 -25.45
CA ILE A 253 12.41 -0.71 -24.67
C ILE A 253 13.40 0.46 -24.51
N LEU A 254 13.73 0.81 -23.27
CA LEU A 254 14.72 1.86 -22.96
C LEU A 254 16.12 1.28 -22.72
N GLU A 255 17.13 1.97 -23.25
CA GLU A 255 18.56 1.65 -23.05
C GLU A 255 18.90 0.17 -23.24
N HIS A 256 18.43 -0.43 -24.34
CA HIS A 256 18.64 -1.86 -24.64
C HIS A 256 18.21 -2.80 -23.50
N GLY A 257 17.22 -2.41 -22.71
CA GLY A 257 16.67 -3.20 -21.60
C GLY A 257 17.17 -2.78 -20.22
N ARG A 258 18.25 -2.00 -20.11
CA ARG A 258 18.73 -1.50 -18.79
C ARG A 258 17.71 -0.58 -18.11
N GLY A 259 17.01 0.21 -18.90
CA GLY A 259 15.94 1.05 -18.39
C GLY A 259 14.72 0.23 -17.99
N GLY A 260 14.51 -0.95 -18.59
CA GLY A 260 13.20 -1.60 -18.66
C GLY A 260 12.32 -0.98 -19.74
N GLU A 261 11.04 -1.30 -19.73
CA GLU A 261 10.06 -0.81 -20.70
C GLU A 261 9.44 0.53 -20.29
N LYS A 262 9.01 1.33 -21.28
CA LYS A 262 8.31 2.60 -21.07
C LYS A 262 6.92 2.34 -20.52
N THR A 263 6.52 3.12 -19.51
CA THR A 263 5.14 3.08 -19.05
C THR A 263 4.21 3.82 -19.99
N ASP A 264 2.92 3.52 -19.89
CA ASP A 264 1.85 4.22 -20.61
C ASP A 264 1.89 5.75 -20.43
N ARG A 265 2.29 6.20 -19.24
CA ARG A 265 2.45 7.63 -18.91
C ARG A 265 3.71 8.23 -19.55
N ASP A 266 4.81 7.49 -19.55
CA ASP A 266 6.06 7.95 -20.18
C ASP A 266 5.91 8.04 -21.69
N ARG A 267 5.21 7.08 -22.31
CA ARG A 267 4.83 7.11 -23.72
C ARG A 267 4.06 8.38 -24.09
N LYS A 268 2.99 8.70 -23.35
CA LYS A 268 2.21 9.93 -23.59
C LYS A 268 3.04 11.19 -23.45
N ARG A 269 3.94 11.26 -22.46
CA ARG A 269 4.85 12.39 -22.29
C ARG A 269 5.81 12.53 -23.49
N GLU A 270 6.38 11.43 -23.97
CA GLU A 270 7.26 11.47 -25.15
C GLU A 270 6.50 11.87 -26.41
N GLU A 271 5.28 11.37 -26.61
CA GLU A 271 4.40 11.80 -27.71
C GLU A 271 4.06 13.29 -27.64
N GLU A 272 3.80 13.83 -26.43
CA GLU A 272 3.59 15.26 -26.23
C GLU A 272 4.85 16.09 -26.56
N VAL A 273 6.03 15.59 -26.19
CA VAL A 273 7.31 16.23 -26.53
C VAL A 273 7.54 16.19 -28.04
N GLN A 274 7.34 15.04 -28.69
CA GLN A 274 7.49 14.89 -30.14
C GLN A 274 6.53 15.81 -30.89
N ARG A 275 5.26 15.85 -30.51
CA ARG A 275 4.28 16.78 -31.09
C ARG A 275 4.74 18.22 -30.96
N TYR A 276 5.23 18.63 -29.79
CA TYR A 276 5.75 19.98 -29.61
C TYR A 276 6.97 20.26 -30.49
N GLU A 277 7.91 19.32 -30.59
CA GLU A 277 9.11 19.47 -31.42
C GLU A 277 8.79 19.53 -32.91
N GLU A 278 7.81 18.75 -33.36
CA GLU A 278 7.31 18.72 -34.74
C GLU A 278 6.52 19.99 -35.08
N ASP A 279 5.62 20.43 -34.20
CA ASP A 279 4.78 21.62 -34.40
C ASP A 279 5.61 22.91 -34.38
N ASN A 280 6.64 22.98 -33.53
CA ASN A 280 7.48 24.17 -33.37
C ASN A 280 8.83 24.07 -34.09
N PHE A 281 9.15 22.93 -34.71
CA PHE A 281 10.41 22.64 -35.38
C PHE A 281 11.68 22.95 -34.55
N VAL A 282 11.58 22.84 -33.22
CA VAL A 282 12.66 23.14 -32.27
C VAL A 282 12.76 22.00 -31.25
N ARG A 283 13.97 21.45 -31.08
CA ARG A 283 14.22 20.42 -30.08
C ARG A 283 14.29 20.97 -28.67
N LEU A 284 13.69 20.25 -27.72
CA LEU A 284 13.84 20.61 -26.31
C LEU A 284 15.26 20.26 -25.82
N PRO A 285 15.82 21.05 -24.89
CA PRO A 285 17.03 20.66 -24.20
C PRO A 285 16.77 19.39 -23.37
N GLY A 286 17.78 18.53 -23.27
CA GLY A 286 17.69 17.30 -22.48
C GLY A 286 17.32 17.56 -21.01
N ALA A 287 16.66 16.59 -20.39
CA ALA A 287 16.13 16.71 -19.04
C ALA A 287 17.20 17.15 -18.01
N ASN A 288 16.86 18.17 -17.22
CA ASN A 288 17.76 18.71 -16.20
C ASN A 288 17.99 17.69 -15.06
N LYS A 289 19.03 17.84 -14.23
CA LYS A 289 19.33 16.95 -13.08
C LYS A 289 18.11 16.78 -12.15
N LYS A 290 17.35 17.86 -11.93
CA LYS A 290 16.11 17.83 -11.14
C LYS A 290 15.01 17.00 -11.81
N GLU A 291 14.86 17.12 -13.11
CA GLU A 291 13.85 16.38 -13.89
C GLU A 291 14.22 14.90 -14.01
N ARG A 292 15.50 14.59 -14.23
CA ARG A 292 16.02 13.21 -14.21
C ARG A 292 15.76 12.53 -12.86
N SER A 293 15.97 13.23 -11.74
CA SER A 293 15.65 12.70 -10.41
C SER A 293 14.16 12.43 -10.24
N LYS A 294 13.29 13.34 -10.70
CA LYS A 294 11.83 13.15 -10.68
C LYS A 294 11.40 11.97 -11.55
N LEU A 295 11.96 11.83 -12.75
CA LEU A 295 11.69 10.71 -13.65
C LEU A 295 12.10 9.38 -13.01
N LYS A 296 13.28 9.33 -12.36
CA LYS A 296 13.74 8.13 -11.64
C LYS A 296 12.80 7.73 -10.51
N LYS A 297 12.31 8.70 -9.71
CA LYS A 297 11.31 8.43 -8.66
C LYS A 297 9.98 7.97 -9.25
N ALA A 298 9.54 8.63 -10.33
CA ALA A 298 8.31 8.32 -11.03
C ALA A 298 8.31 6.91 -11.66
N ARG A 299 9.50 6.37 -11.96
CA ARG A 299 9.72 5.02 -12.48
C ARG A 299 9.95 3.97 -11.41
N ALA A 300 10.11 4.35 -10.13
CA ALA A 300 10.40 3.39 -9.06
C ALA A 300 9.26 2.38 -8.84
N GLY A 301 8.01 2.74 -9.19
CA GLY A 301 6.85 1.85 -9.18
C GLY A 301 6.60 1.13 -10.52
N ALA A 302 7.41 1.39 -11.56
CA ALA A 302 7.23 0.79 -12.87
C ALA A 302 7.96 -0.56 -12.96
N PHE A 303 7.24 -1.60 -13.39
CA PHE A 303 7.75 -2.94 -13.57
C PHE A 303 7.23 -3.50 -14.90
N PHE A 304 8.16 -3.90 -15.79
CA PHE A 304 7.84 -4.41 -17.14
C PHE A 304 6.82 -3.56 -17.93
N GLY A 305 6.98 -2.23 -17.92
CA GLY A 305 6.12 -1.33 -18.69
C GLY A 305 4.78 -1.00 -18.01
N GLU A 306 4.43 -1.71 -16.94
CA GLU A 306 3.25 -1.44 -16.11
C GLU A 306 3.61 -0.64 -14.86
N ASP A 307 2.70 0.21 -14.39
CA ASP A 307 2.87 0.98 -13.15
C ASP A 307 2.18 0.27 -12.00
N TRP A 308 2.96 -0.33 -11.11
CA TRP A 308 2.49 -1.05 -9.92
C TRP A 308 2.35 -0.13 -8.70
N GLY A 309 2.72 1.14 -8.81
CA GLY A 309 2.65 2.13 -7.72
C GLY A 309 1.25 2.66 -7.40
N VAL A 310 0.19 2.12 -8.00
CA VAL A 310 -1.17 2.71 -8.01
C VAL A 310 -2.05 2.26 -6.82
N GLY A 311 -1.45 1.82 -5.71
CA GLY A 311 -2.17 1.28 -4.55
C GLY A 311 -2.77 2.31 -3.58
N GLY A 312 -2.51 3.62 -3.76
CA GLY A 312 -2.90 4.67 -2.82
C GLY A 312 -4.12 5.48 -3.29
N ASP A 313 -5.23 5.36 -2.56
CA ASP A 313 -6.41 6.24 -2.59
C ASP A 313 -7.35 6.20 -3.82
N ILE A 314 -8.09 5.11 -3.95
CA ILE A 314 -9.28 5.00 -4.84
C ILE A 314 -10.52 5.67 -4.18
N GLY A 315 -10.43 6.03 -2.90
CA GLY A 315 -11.54 6.57 -2.12
C GLY A 315 -11.97 7.95 -2.60
N GLU A 316 -11.01 8.85 -2.85
CA GLU A 316 -11.30 10.20 -3.33
C GLU A 316 -11.95 10.20 -4.74
N ALA A 317 -11.52 9.27 -5.59
CA ALA A 317 -12.02 9.05 -6.95
C ALA A 317 -13.53 8.78 -7.04
N THR A 318 -13.98 7.92 -6.12
CA THR A 318 -15.32 7.33 -6.12
C THR A 318 -16.30 8.17 -5.29
N LYS A 319 -15.78 8.97 -4.34
CA LYS A 319 -16.53 10.00 -3.62
C LYS A 319 -16.88 11.16 -4.57
N ARG A 320 -17.96 10.98 -5.33
CA ARG A 320 -18.61 12.12 -6.01
C ARG A 320 -18.99 13.14 -4.96
N LYS A 321 -18.60 14.41 -5.16
CA LYS A 321 -19.06 15.58 -4.39
C LYS A 321 -20.58 15.71 -4.54
N ARG A 322 -21.33 14.92 -3.77
CA ARG A 322 -22.78 15.03 -3.63
C ARG A 322 -23.03 16.30 -2.81
N GLY A 323 -22.99 17.46 -3.46
CA GLY A 323 -23.77 18.59 -2.98
C GLY A 323 -25.21 18.10 -2.85
N GLY A 324 -25.86 18.41 -1.72
CA GLY A 324 -27.14 17.83 -1.31
C GLY A 324 -28.20 17.88 -2.42
N SER A 325 -28.25 16.83 -3.25
CA SER A 325 -29.25 16.71 -4.31
C SER A 325 -30.59 16.46 -3.63
N SER A 326 -31.55 17.35 -3.85
CA SER A 326 -32.92 17.22 -3.36
C SER A 326 -33.48 15.83 -3.73
N MET A 327 -34.34 15.26 -2.87
CA MET A 327 -34.94 13.93 -3.12
C MET A 327 -35.67 13.87 -4.47
N TRP A 328 -36.15 15.01 -4.96
CA TRP A 328 -36.74 15.15 -6.28
C TRP A 328 -35.75 14.92 -7.43
N GLU A 329 -34.51 15.43 -7.33
CA GLU A 329 -33.48 15.14 -8.34
C GLU A 329 -33.07 13.66 -8.33
N LYS A 330 -33.07 13.03 -7.14
CA LYS A 330 -32.82 11.59 -7.00
C LYS A 330 -33.93 10.78 -7.65
N SER A 331 -35.21 11.16 -7.52
CA SER A 331 -36.32 10.44 -8.16
C SER A 331 -36.30 10.61 -9.68
N LYS A 332 -35.98 11.81 -10.18
CA LYS A 332 -35.85 12.08 -11.61
C LYS A 332 -34.72 11.29 -12.26
N LYS A 333 -33.60 11.10 -11.56
CA LYS A 333 -32.47 10.30 -12.05
C LYS A 333 -32.73 8.79 -12.05
N ARG A 334 -33.72 8.33 -11.27
CA ARG A 334 -34.11 6.90 -11.20
C ARG A 334 -35.14 6.50 -12.24
N ARG A 335 -35.87 7.46 -12.82
CA ARG A 335 -36.75 7.26 -13.97
C ARG A 335 -35.94 7.31 -15.25
#